data_AF-A0A1A3PS38-F1
#
_entry.id   AF-A0A1A3PS38-F1
#
_cell.length_a   1.000
_cell.length_b   1.000
_cell.length_c   1.000
_cell.angle_alpha   90.00
_cell.angle_beta   90.00
_cell.angle_gamma   90.00
#
_symmetry.space_group_name_H-M   'P 1'
#
loop_
_entity.id
_entity.type
_entity.pdbx_description
1 polymer ?
#
loop_
_entity_poly.entity_id
_entity_poly.type
_entity_poly.pdbx_seq_one_letter_code
_entity_poly.pdbx_strand_id
1 'polypeptide(L)'
;MYQELDEIRACIAALEQIEAHNTAAFNDAIGIYANDPVAPTVMALVWRGRLGDLKIADSVCQLAPADAAALINAVLINAFNVWHQDYARRLASSPATGPMLHAS
;
A
#
# COMPACT_ATOMS: atom_id res chain seq x y z
N MET A 1 -3.96 30.53 -32.19
CA MET A 1 -3.59 29.79 -30.97
C MET A 1 -4.73 28.81 -30.74
N TYR A 2 -4.48 27.51 -30.85
CA TYR A 2 -5.54 26.50 -30.84
C TYR A 2 -5.83 26.10 -29.40
N GLN A 3 -6.81 26.76 -28.78
CA GLN A 3 -7.25 26.50 -27.41
C GLN A 3 -7.52 25.01 -27.12
N GLU A 4 -8.08 24.30 -28.10
CA GLU A 4 -8.31 22.84 -28.02
C GLU A 4 -7.01 22.05 -27.83
N LEU A 5 -5.90 22.47 -28.44
CA LEU A 5 -4.60 21.80 -28.27
C LEU A 5 -4.03 22.04 -26.87
N ASP A 6 -4.28 23.21 -26.29
CA ASP A 6 -3.84 23.54 -24.93
C ASP A 6 -4.65 22.76 -23.88
N GLU A 7 -5.96 22.60 -24.10
CA GLU A 7 -6.83 21.76 -23.27
C GLU A 7 -6.44 20.27 -23.33
N ILE A 8 -6.12 19.74 -24.53
CA ILE A 8 -5.61 18.37 -24.69
C ILE A 8 -4.30 18.19 -23.91
N ARG A 9 -3.38 19.14 -24.00
CA ARG A 9 -2.10 19.09 -23.26
C ARG A 9 -2.31 19.11 -21.75
N ALA A 10 -3.23 19.95 -21.26
CA ALA A 10 -3.57 20.00 -19.84
C ALA A 10 -4.16 18.68 -19.34
N CYS A 11 -5.04 18.05 -20.13
CA CYS A 11 -5.60 16.73 -19.82
C CYS A 11 -4.53 15.64 -19.76
N ILE A 12 -3.60 15.61 -20.73
CA ILE A 12 -2.49 14.64 -20.73
C ILE A 12 -1.62 14.81 -19.49
N ALA A 13 -1.23 16.05 -19.17
CA ALA A 13 -0.44 16.35 -17.98
C ALA A 13 -1.14 15.93 -16.68
N ALA A 14 -2.46 16.10 -16.59
CA ALA A 14 -3.25 15.64 -15.45
C ALA A 14 -3.24 14.10 -15.32
N LEU A 15 -3.36 13.38 -16.44
CA LEU A 15 -3.29 11.91 -16.45
C LEU A 15 -1.91 11.40 -16.01
N GLU A 16 -0.83 11.99 -16.52
CA GLU A 16 0.54 11.64 -16.15
C GLU A 16 0.79 11.89 -14.65
N GLN A 17 0.24 12.97 -14.09
CA GLN A 17 0.33 13.25 -12.65
C GLN A 17 -0.43 12.22 -11.81
N ILE A 18 -1.62 11.79 -12.24
CA ILE A 18 -2.39 10.74 -11.57
C ILE A 18 -1.61 9.42 -11.60
N GLU A 19 -1.04 9.05 -12.75
CA GLU A 19 -0.25 7.83 -12.88
C GLU A 19 1.00 7.85 -12.00
N ALA A 20 1.72 8.98 -11.98
CA ALA A 20 2.90 9.16 -11.13
C ALA A 20 2.53 9.07 -9.64
N HIS A 21 1.41 9.68 -9.24
CA HIS A 21 0.90 9.62 -7.86
C HIS A 21 0.54 8.20 -7.45
N ASN A 22 -0.21 7.48 -8.29
CA ASN A 22 -0.60 6.10 -8.01
C ASN A 22 0.63 5.19 -7.90
N THR A 23 1.60 5.37 -8.80
CA THR A 23 2.87 4.64 -8.77
C THR A 23 3.66 4.91 -7.50
N ALA A 24 3.76 6.19 -7.09
CA ALA A 24 4.43 6.56 -5.84
C ALA A 24 3.71 5.98 -4.62
N ALA A 25 2.38 6.12 -4.54
CA ALA A 25 1.57 5.58 -3.46
C ALA A 25 1.78 4.06 -3.31
N PHE A 26 1.81 3.32 -4.42
CA PHE A 26 2.05 1.88 -4.41
C PHE A 26 3.49 1.55 -3.96
N ASN A 27 4.47 2.28 -4.47
CA ASN A 27 5.89 2.04 -4.18
C ASN A 27 6.29 2.36 -2.75
N ASP A 28 5.62 3.33 -2.14
CA ASP A 28 5.91 3.82 -0.79
C ASP A 28 5.03 3.18 0.28
N ALA A 29 3.96 2.47 -0.12
CA ALA A 29 3.09 1.78 0.81
C ALA A 29 3.82 0.63 1.52
N ILE A 30 3.62 0.55 2.84
CA ILE A 30 4.25 -0.45 3.72
C ILE A 30 3.18 -1.10 4.61
N GLY A 31 3.27 -2.41 4.80
CA GLY A 31 2.48 -3.15 5.77
C GLY A 31 3.37 -3.95 6.70
N ILE A 32 3.35 -3.64 7.99
CA ILE A 32 4.04 -4.41 9.02
C ILE A 32 3.00 -4.94 9.99
N TYR A 33 3.07 -6.23 10.28
CA TYR A 33 2.20 -6.84 11.27
C TYR A 33 2.96 -7.89 12.07
N ALA A 34 2.70 -7.92 13.37
CA ALA A 34 3.20 -8.94 14.28
C ALA A 34 2.03 -9.52 15.08
N ASN A 35 2.07 -10.82 15.36
CA ASN A 35 1.00 -11.48 16.10
C ASN A 35 0.87 -11.01 17.56
N ASP A 36 1.98 -10.58 18.16
CA ASP A 36 2.03 -10.00 19.50
C ASP A 36 2.87 -8.70 19.46
N PRO A 37 2.37 -7.59 20.03
CA PRO A 37 3.06 -6.30 19.98
C PRO A 37 4.24 -6.16 20.96
N VAL A 38 4.35 -7.06 21.94
CA VAL A 38 5.38 -7.03 23.00
C VAL A 38 6.43 -8.11 22.78
N ALA A 39 6.00 -9.33 22.45
CA ALA A 39 6.85 -10.50 22.28
C ALA A 39 6.46 -11.27 21.00
N PRO A 40 6.75 -10.71 19.80
CA PRO A 40 6.32 -11.28 18.55
C PRO A 40 6.98 -12.64 18.29
N THR A 41 6.17 -13.63 17.95
CA THR A 41 6.65 -14.95 17.49
C THR A 41 6.55 -15.11 15.99
N VAL A 42 5.70 -14.34 15.32
CA VAL A 42 5.66 -14.21 13.86
C VAL A 42 5.46 -12.73 13.49
N MET A 43 6.27 -12.23 12.55
CA MET A 43 6.16 -10.88 12.04
C MET A 43 6.39 -10.86 10.53
N ALA A 44 5.60 -10.10 9.79
CA ALA A 44 5.71 -9.94 8.35
C ALA A 44 5.82 -8.48 7.94
N LEU A 45 6.62 -8.25 6.90
CA LEU A 45 6.74 -6.98 6.17
C LEU A 45 6.25 -7.18 4.74
N VAL A 46 5.29 -6.36 4.31
CA VAL A 46 4.83 -6.26 2.94
C VAL A 46 5.25 -4.91 2.37
N TRP A 47 5.88 -4.94 1.20
CA TRP A 47 6.31 -3.77 0.47
C TRP A 47 6.06 -3.98 -1.03
N ARG A 48 5.58 -2.94 -1.73
CA ARG A 48 5.24 -2.99 -3.17
C ARG A 48 4.30 -4.16 -3.52
N GLY A 49 3.31 -4.42 -2.66
CA GLY A 49 2.35 -5.51 -2.84
C GLY A 49 2.97 -6.92 -2.78
N ARG A 50 4.15 -7.07 -2.16
CA ARG A 50 4.86 -8.35 -2.03
C ARG A 50 5.37 -8.55 -0.61
N LEU A 51 5.49 -9.81 -0.19
CA LEU A 51 6.17 -10.16 1.05
C LEU A 51 7.66 -9.82 0.92
N GLY A 52 8.13 -8.89 1.74
CA GLY A 52 9.53 -8.44 1.78
C GLY A 52 10.35 -9.14 2.86
N ASP A 53 9.76 -9.39 4.03
CA ASP A 53 10.41 -10.11 5.12
C ASP A 53 9.38 -10.91 5.94
N LEU A 54 9.80 -12.04 6.48
CA LEU A 54 9.02 -12.91 7.36
C LEU A 54 9.93 -13.49 8.44
N LYS A 55 9.63 -13.16 9.69
CA LYS A 55 10.35 -13.68 10.86
C LYS A 55 9.45 -14.63 11.62
N ILE A 56 9.98 -15.79 11.97
CA ILE A 56 9.29 -16.86 12.67
C ILE A 56 10.21 -17.32 13.80
N ALA A 57 9.70 -17.28 15.03
CA ALA A 57 10.41 -17.79 16.20
C ALA A 57 10.38 -19.34 16.20
N ASP A 58 11.44 -19.94 16.75
CA ASP A 58 11.59 -21.40 16.80
C ASP A 58 10.42 -22.10 17.52
N SER A 59 9.78 -21.43 18.49
CA SER A 59 8.61 -21.96 19.19
C SER A 59 7.43 -22.22 18.25
N VAL A 60 7.30 -21.45 17.17
CA VAL A 60 6.26 -21.64 16.15
C VAL A 60 6.58 -22.84 15.27
N CYS A 61 7.86 -23.08 14.99
CA CYS A 61 8.34 -24.25 14.25
C CYS A 61 8.15 -25.57 15.01
N GLN A 62 7.89 -25.52 16.32
CA GLN A 62 7.59 -26.68 17.17
C GLN A 62 6.09 -27.01 17.24
N LEU A 63 5.22 -26.16 16.70
CA LEU A 63 3.78 -26.40 16.68
C LEU A 63 3.42 -27.51 15.68
N ALA A 64 2.20 -28.04 15.80
CA ALA A 64 1.66 -28.89 14.75
C ALA A 64 1.59 -28.11 13.43
N PRO A 65 1.86 -28.73 12.26
CA PRO A 65 1.93 -28.01 10.99
C PRO A 65 0.69 -27.17 10.65
N ALA A 66 -0.50 -27.64 11.02
CA ALA A 66 -1.75 -26.91 10.81
C ALA A 66 -1.82 -25.62 11.63
N ASP A 67 -1.35 -25.64 12.88
CA ASP A 67 -1.39 -24.50 13.79
C ASP A 67 -0.33 -23.46 13.40
N ALA A 68 0.88 -23.91 13.03
CA ALA A 68 1.92 -23.05 12.50
C ALA A 68 1.45 -22.33 11.22
N ALA A 69 0.85 -23.09 10.29
CA ALA A 69 0.32 -22.53 9.05
C ALA A 69 -0.79 -21.50 9.31
N ALA A 70 -1.72 -21.80 10.24
CA ALA A 70 -2.79 -20.87 10.60
C ALA A 70 -2.24 -19.55 11.16
N LEU A 71 -1.26 -19.62 12.08
CA LEU A 71 -0.64 -18.44 12.67
C LEU A 71 0.12 -17.60 11.64
N ILE A 72 0.94 -18.23 10.80
CA ILE A 72 1.71 -17.55 9.75
C ILE A 72 0.77 -16.89 8.75
N ASN A 73 -0.27 -17.60 8.30
CA ASN A 73 -1.25 -17.06 7.36
C ASN A 73 -1.99 -15.85 7.93
N ALA A 74 -2.40 -15.89 9.20
CA ALA A 74 -3.04 -14.77 9.85
C ALA A 74 -2.14 -13.52 9.87
N VAL A 75 -0.85 -13.68 10.16
CA VAL A 75 0.13 -12.58 10.14
C VAL A 75 0.33 -12.03 8.73
N LEU A 76 0.47 -12.90 7.74
CA LEU A 76 0.65 -12.47 6.34
C LEU A 76 -0.55 -11.67 5.84
N ILE A 77 -1.76 -12.19 6.03
CA ILE A 77 -3.00 -11.51 5.60
C ILE A 77 -3.10 -10.14 6.25
N ASN A 78 -2.82 -10.04 7.55
CA ASN A 78 -2.88 -8.76 8.25
C ASN A 78 -1.79 -7.79 7.77
N ALA A 79 -0.57 -8.26 7.46
CA ALA A 79 0.46 -7.40 6.87
C ALA A 79 0.03 -6.85 5.49
N PHE A 80 -0.61 -7.67 4.65
CA PHE A 80 -1.19 -7.21 3.38
C PHE A 80 -2.34 -6.22 3.59
N ASN A 81 -3.20 -6.43 4.60
CA ASN A 81 -4.26 -5.49 4.94
C ASN A 81 -3.71 -4.13 5.38
N VAL A 82 -2.68 -4.12 6.23
CA VAL A 82 -2.02 -2.88 6.66
C VAL A 82 -1.37 -2.17 5.46
N TRP A 83 -0.69 -2.92 4.59
CA TRP A 83 -0.12 -2.36 3.35
C TRP A 83 -1.20 -1.74 2.46
N HIS A 84 -2.32 -2.43 2.27
CA HIS A 84 -3.42 -1.93 1.44
C HIS A 84 -4.07 -0.68 2.04
N GLN A 85 -4.21 -0.62 3.37
CA GLN A 85 -4.70 0.58 4.07
C GLN A 85 -3.73 1.76 3.93
N ASP A 86 -2.42 1.51 4.01
CA ASP A 86 -1.40 2.54 3.78
C ASP A 86 -1.44 3.06 2.34
N TYR A 87 -1.52 2.14 1.37
CA TYR A 87 -1.69 2.46 -0.05
C TYR A 87 -2.94 3.31 -0.31
N ALA A 88 -4.11 2.88 0.19
CA ALA A 88 -5.36 3.62 0.02
C ALA A 88 -5.31 5.02 0.64
N ARG A 89 -4.65 5.16 1.81
CA ARG A 89 -4.45 6.47 2.46
C ARG A 89 -3.58 7.39 1.60
N ARG A 90 -2.51 6.86 1.01
CA ARG A 90 -1.61 7.60 0.11
C ARG A 90 -2.32 8.00 -1.18
N LEU A 91 -3.11 7.11 -1.77
CA LEU A 91 -3.94 7.44 -2.92
C LEU A 91 -4.90 8.60 -2.62
N ALA A 92 -5.59 8.54 -1.48
CA ALA A 92 -6.54 9.58 -1.06
C ALA A 92 -5.88 10.94 -0.74
N SER A 93 -4.57 10.95 -0.46
CA SER A 93 -3.82 12.19 -0.18
C SER A 93 -3.40 12.98 -1.43
N SER A 94 -3.87 12.61 -2.63
CA SER A 94 -3.54 13.32 -3.87
C SER A 94 -3.97 14.80 -3.82
N PRO A 95 -3.07 15.75 -4.13
CA PRO A 95 -3.39 17.18 -4.17
C PRO A 95 -4.22 17.63 -5.40
N ALA A 96 -4.66 16.71 -6.27
CA ALA A 96 -5.22 17.04 -7.59
C ALA A 96 -6.72 17.40 -7.63
N THR A 97 -7.34 17.74 -6.49
CA THR A 97 -8.72 18.28 -6.45
C THR A 97 -8.77 19.64 -5.75
N GLY A 98 -8.08 20.63 -6.34
CA GLY A 98 -8.46 22.03 -6.19
C GLY A 98 -9.74 22.29 -6.97
N PRO A 99 -10.72 23.04 -6.44
CA PRO A 99 -11.96 23.30 -7.14
C PRO A 99 -11.70 24.11 -8.41
N MET A 100 -12.10 23.59 -9.57
CA MET A 100 -12.29 24.42 -10.77
C MET A 100 -13.49 25.34 -10.53
N LEU A 101 -13.28 26.42 -9.78
CA LEU A 101 -14.28 27.47 -9.56
C LEU A 101 -13.99 28.67 -10.49
N HIS A 102 -14.96 28.89 -11.37
CA HIS A 102 -15.34 30.12 -12.06
C HIS A 102 -14.36 30.75 -13.07
N ALA A 103 -14.66 30.55 -14.36
CA ALA A 103 -14.59 31.64 -15.33
C ALA A 103 -16.00 32.22 -15.47
N SER A 104 -16.16 33.47 -15.03
CA SER A 104 -17.28 34.36 -15.41
C SER A 104 -16.91 35.10 -16.68
#